data_AF-A0A9K3KDG3-F1
#
_entry.id   AF-A0A9K3KDG3-F1
#
_cell.length_a   1.000
_cell.length_b   1.000
_cell.length_c   1.000
_cell.angle_alpha   90.00
_cell.angle_beta   90.00
_cell.angle_gamma   90.00
#
_symmetry.space_group_name_H-M   'P 1'
#
loop_
_entity.id
_entity.type
_entity.pdbx_description
1 polymer ?
#
loop_
_entity_poly.entity_id
_entity_poly.type
_entity_poly.pdbx_seq_one_letter_code
_entity_poly.pdbx_strand_id
1 'polypeptide(L)'
;MPPYSGDSMFSSSNAAYHTTTPDKPETVTEEEAPTSEKNGRFDALLDFNPCVSVSGAGHSMSSAMFKTRQCSWCGQGCNKLKGYNKEVIEGTTFNEETGVEEPSITKIYYHKWCSQLKEWKEVHQEGWKKVMDGLIGHFRAIEFAEQRRREAEERARQEAIRRADEARRAAEEKRRQEEEERRVLEEERLAAEEAQRKKQASARYKVGKKLSAFKKAVTSPCKSKKAVDEKATGEEQYPDYEY
;
A
#
# COMPACT_ATOMS: atom_id res chain seq x y z
N MET A 1 -29.07 0.16 12.52
CA MET A 1 -27.87 0.82 13.06
C MET A 1 -27.01 1.25 11.89
N PRO A 2 -26.78 2.55 11.65
CA PRO A 2 -25.98 3.01 10.53
C PRO A 2 -24.48 2.91 10.83
N PRO A 3 -23.61 2.69 9.80
CA PRO A 3 -22.18 2.60 9.99
C PRO A 3 -21.55 4.00 10.14
N TYR A 4 -20.57 4.07 11.05
CA TYR A 4 -19.85 5.28 11.43
C TYR A 4 -18.73 5.56 10.42
N SER A 5 -18.86 6.62 9.63
CA SER A 5 -17.83 7.12 8.71
C SER A 5 -16.78 7.88 9.51
N GLY A 6 -15.66 7.23 9.79
CA GLY A 6 -14.50 7.85 10.44
C GLY A 6 -13.50 8.35 9.40
N ASP A 7 -13.70 9.57 8.89
CA ASP A 7 -12.67 10.29 8.14
C ASP A 7 -11.64 10.85 9.14
N SER A 8 -10.50 10.16 9.23
CA SER A 8 -9.34 10.60 9.99
C SER A 8 -8.51 11.57 9.14
N MET A 9 -8.75 12.87 9.34
CA MET A 9 -7.85 13.93 8.86
C MET A 9 -6.63 14.02 9.78
N PHE A 10 -5.61 13.21 9.55
CA PHE A 10 -4.28 13.45 10.12
C PHE A 10 -3.52 14.45 9.24
N SER A 11 -3.66 15.72 9.59
CA SER A 11 -2.90 16.83 9.03
C SER A 11 -1.45 16.76 9.55
N SER A 12 -0.53 16.36 8.67
CA SER A 12 0.90 16.27 8.95
C SER A 12 1.51 17.68 9.08
N SER A 13 1.79 18.09 10.31
CA SER A 13 2.53 19.30 10.60
C SER A 13 4.03 18.97 10.64
N ASN A 14 4.73 19.21 9.53
CA ASN A 14 6.19 19.22 9.48
C ASN A 14 6.70 20.54 10.10
N ALA A 15 7.08 20.50 11.37
CA ALA A 15 7.85 21.56 12.00
C ALA A 15 9.36 21.27 11.81
N ALA A 16 9.96 21.94 10.83
CA ALA A 16 11.41 21.99 10.66
C ALA A 16 12.01 22.91 11.72
N TYR A 17 12.72 22.34 12.69
CA TYR A 17 13.50 23.10 13.66
C TYR A 17 14.86 23.45 13.04
N HIS A 18 15.01 24.69 12.56
CA HIS A 18 16.31 25.27 12.25
C HIS A 18 17.01 25.66 13.56
N THR A 19 18.16 25.04 13.81
CA THR A 19 19.07 25.41 14.91
C THR A 19 20.13 26.32 14.32
N THR A 20 20.01 27.63 14.51
CA THR A 20 21.05 28.62 14.20
C THR A 20 21.89 28.88 15.44
N THR A 21 23.17 28.48 15.36
CA THR A 21 24.25 28.87 16.27
C THR A 21 24.51 30.38 16.19
N PRO A 22 24.67 31.09 17.33
CA PRO A 22 25.12 32.47 17.31
C PRO A 22 26.66 32.54 17.19
N ASP A 23 27.12 33.13 16.09
CA ASP A 23 28.51 33.55 15.90
C ASP A 23 28.89 34.63 16.91
N LYS A 24 30.06 34.45 17.53
CA LYS A 24 30.66 35.36 18.50
C LYS A 24 31.69 36.21 17.76
N PRO A 25 31.59 37.56 17.76
CA PRO A 25 32.58 38.39 17.09
C PRO A 25 33.91 38.41 17.84
N GLU A 26 34.97 38.28 17.05
CA GLU A 26 36.37 38.44 17.41
C GLU A 26 36.66 39.84 17.97
N THR A 27 37.47 39.88 19.02
CA THR A 27 37.90 41.11 19.68
C THR A 27 39.20 41.57 19.03
N VAL A 28 39.14 42.77 18.45
CA VAL A 28 40.21 43.44 17.74
C VAL A 28 41.30 43.95 18.70
N THR A 29 42.51 43.80 18.20
CA THR A 29 43.86 44.22 18.61
C THR A 29 43.99 45.55 19.37
N GLU A 30 44.71 45.45 20.49
CA GLU A 30 45.86 46.26 20.94
C GLU A 30 46.06 47.66 20.33
N GLU A 31 45.90 48.70 21.16
CA GLU A 31 46.53 50.01 20.97
C GLU A 31 47.49 50.29 22.13
N GLU A 32 48.73 50.57 21.77
CA GLU A 32 49.86 50.87 22.63
C GLU A 32 49.68 52.21 23.36
N ALA A 33 49.98 52.23 24.66
CA ALA A 33 50.11 53.46 25.45
C ALA A 33 51.54 53.60 26.00
N PRO A 34 52.07 54.84 26.10
CA PRO A 34 53.50 55.10 26.19
C PRO A 34 54.09 54.76 27.57
N THR A 35 55.26 54.12 27.53
CA THR A 35 56.11 53.82 28.68
C THR A 35 56.62 55.10 29.35
N SER A 36 55.93 55.52 30.40
CA SER A 36 56.37 56.53 31.36
C SER A 36 57.51 55.99 32.22
N GLU A 37 58.57 56.77 32.32
CA GLU A 37 59.85 56.44 32.94
C GLU A 37 59.77 56.21 34.46
N LYS A 38 60.46 55.13 34.90
CA LYS A 38 61.24 55.01 36.14
C LYS A 38 60.52 55.40 37.45
N ASN A 39 59.66 54.51 37.93
CA ASN A 39 59.36 54.41 39.36
C ASN A 39 60.63 53.93 40.09
N GLY A 40 61.22 54.80 40.91
CA GLY A 40 62.39 54.46 41.73
C GLY A 40 62.06 53.34 42.71
N ARG A 41 63.03 52.49 43.05
CA ARG A 41 62.90 51.38 44.02
C ARG A 41 62.25 51.76 45.36
N PHE A 42 62.29 53.03 45.73
CA PHE A 42 61.69 53.56 46.95
C PHE A 42 60.17 53.77 46.84
N ASP A 43 59.64 54.08 45.65
CA ASP A 43 58.20 54.23 45.43
C ASP A 43 57.47 52.89 45.53
N ALA A 44 58.13 51.81 45.10
CA ALA A 44 57.63 50.44 45.26
C ALA A 44 57.58 49.94 46.72
N LEU A 45 58.28 50.61 47.64
CA LEU A 45 58.26 50.31 49.08
C LEU A 45 57.15 51.05 49.83
N LEU A 46 56.67 52.17 49.28
CA LEU A 46 55.57 52.95 49.85
C LEU A 46 54.19 52.48 49.37
N ASP A 47 54.13 51.71 48.29
CA ASP A 47 52.91 51.03 47.80
C ASP A 47 52.69 49.66 48.47
N PHE A 48 53.28 49.44 49.65
CA PHE A 48 53.06 48.23 50.43
C PHE A 48 51.74 48.36 51.22
N ASN A 49 50.64 48.10 50.55
CA ASN A 49 49.33 47.99 51.20
C ASN A 49 49.13 46.54 51.71
N PRO A 50 49.26 46.28 53.03
CA PRO A 50 49.18 44.92 53.59
C PRO A 50 47.81 44.26 53.40
N CYS A 51 46.78 45.02 53.01
CA CYS A 51 45.46 44.49 52.67
C CYS A 51 45.39 43.94 51.23
N VAL A 52 46.37 44.23 50.36
CA VAL A 52 46.43 43.71 48.98
C VAL A 52 47.37 42.49 48.90
N SER A 53 48.27 42.33 49.88
CA SER A 53 49.28 41.27 49.92
C SER A 53 48.72 39.87 50.25
N VAL A 54 47.48 39.76 50.71
CA VAL A 54 46.79 38.46 50.90
C VAL A 54 46.32 37.86 49.55
N SER A 55 46.47 38.59 48.45
CA SER A 55 46.16 38.11 47.10
C SER A 55 47.38 37.63 46.31
N GLY A 56 48.61 37.79 46.82
CA GLY A 56 49.83 37.71 46.01
C GLY A 56 50.73 36.48 46.18
N ALA A 57 50.59 35.71 47.27
CA ALA A 57 51.45 34.55 47.52
C ALA A 57 50.65 33.38 48.13
N GLY A 58 49.39 33.25 47.70
CA GLY A 58 48.60 32.08 47.99
C GLY A 58 49.26 30.88 47.34
N HIS A 59 49.78 29.95 48.15
CA HIS A 59 49.97 28.57 47.73
C HIS A 59 48.78 28.18 46.87
N SER A 60 49.03 27.99 45.56
CA SER A 60 48.06 27.48 44.62
C SER A 60 47.57 26.16 45.20
N MET A 61 46.45 26.22 45.92
CA MET A 61 45.69 25.06 46.35
C MET A 61 45.35 24.34 45.07
N SER A 62 46.19 23.36 44.71
CA SER A 62 46.26 22.67 43.42
C SER A 62 45.01 22.86 42.58
N SER A 63 45.08 23.72 41.55
CA SER A 63 43.94 24.17 40.74
C SER A 63 43.11 23.03 40.12
N ALA A 64 43.63 21.81 40.17
CA ALA A 64 42.94 20.57 39.84
C ALA A 64 41.66 20.30 40.66
N MET A 65 41.56 20.75 41.92
CA MET A 65 40.36 20.52 42.75
C MET A 65 39.18 21.44 42.37
N PHE A 66 39.48 22.63 41.83
CA PHE A 66 38.49 23.65 41.48
C PHE A 66 38.14 23.68 39.99
N LYS A 67 38.83 22.90 39.15
CA LYS A 67 38.51 22.82 37.71
C LYS A 67 37.10 22.26 37.50
N THR A 68 36.18 23.15 37.13
CA THR A 68 34.83 22.78 36.67
C THR A 68 34.94 22.11 35.30
N ARG A 69 34.28 20.97 35.15
CA ARG A 69 34.20 20.19 33.91
C ARG A 69 32.76 20.10 33.49
N GLN A 70 32.48 19.93 32.20
CA GLN A 70 31.11 19.77 31.74
C GLN A 70 30.66 18.32 31.88
N CYS A 71 29.50 18.10 32.49
CA CYS A 71 28.87 16.79 32.55
C CYS A 71 28.29 16.44 31.18
N SER A 72 28.67 15.30 30.60
CA SER A 72 28.23 14.93 29.25
C SER A 72 26.78 14.46 29.17
N TRP A 73 26.12 14.22 30.31
CA TRP A 73 24.71 13.82 30.35
C TRP A 73 23.75 15.00 30.43
N CYS A 74 23.99 15.94 31.36
CA CYS A 74 23.10 17.07 31.61
C CYS A 74 23.66 18.42 31.13
N GLY A 75 24.89 18.46 30.63
CA GLY A 75 25.56 19.67 30.16
C GLY A 75 26.02 20.63 31.25
N GLN A 76 25.69 20.39 32.52
CA GLN A 76 26.03 21.29 33.63
C GLN A 76 27.47 21.08 34.15
N GLY A 77 28.02 22.12 34.78
CA GLY A 77 29.32 22.06 35.44
C GLY A 77 29.37 21.06 36.60
N CYS A 78 30.37 20.18 36.60
CA CYS A 78 30.71 19.26 37.67
C CYS A 78 32.12 19.56 38.20
N ASN A 79 32.32 19.43 39.50
CA ASN A 79 33.62 19.64 40.14
C ASN A 79 33.97 18.42 41.01
N LYS A 80 35.25 18.26 41.34
CA LYS A 80 35.73 17.10 42.10
C LYS A 80 35.14 17.06 43.51
N LEU A 81 34.93 18.24 44.11
CA LEU A 81 34.35 18.43 45.44
C LEU A 81 32.93 17.87 45.57
N LYS A 82 32.08 18.02 44.54
CA LYS A 82 30.70 17.47 44.54
C LYS A 82 30.64 15.99 44.14
N GLY A 83 31.78 15.40 43.75
CA GLY A 83 31.86 14.05 43.22
C GLY A 83 31.42 13.98 41.75
N TYR A 84 32.33 13.56 40.89
CA TYR A 84 32.04 13.16 39.51
C TYR A 84 32.61 11.78 39.24
N ASN A 85 31.96 11.03 38.37
CA ASN A 85 32.52 9.83 37.78
C ASN A 85 33.20 10.21 36.46
N LYS A 86 34.35 9.58 36.21
CA LYS A 86 35.13 9.78 35.00
C LYS A 86 35.19 8.46 34.25
N GLU A 87 34.70 8.47 33.03
CA GLU A 87 34.90 7.37 32.10
C GLU A 87 36.00 7.75 31.13
N VAL A 88 36.85 6.78 30.79
CA VAL A 88 37.90 6.94 29.79
C VAL A 88 37.47 6.10 28.61
N ILE A 89 37.11 6.75 27.51
CA ILE A 89 36.76 6.08 26.27
C ILE A 89 37.99 6.15 25.37
N GLU A 90 38.51 4.98 25.04
CA GLU A 90 39.51 4.81 24.00
C GLU A 90 38.75 4.72 22.68
N GLY A 91 39.03 5.65 21.77
CA GLY A 91 38.43 5.68 20.44
C GLY A 91 39.47 6.07 19.41
N THR A 92 39.25 5.75 18.14
CA THR A 92 40.12 6.21 17.06
C THR A 92 39.59 7.53 16.51
N THR A 93 40.44 8.55 16.46
CA THR A 93 40.15 9.77 15.71
C THR A 93 40.81 9.64 14.35
N PHE A 94 40.00 9.72 13.30
CA PHE A 94 40.49 9.73 11.93
C PHE A 94 41.02 11.13 11.61
N ASN A 95 42.29 11.22 11.24
CA ASN A 95 42.88 12.46 10.77
C ASN A 95 42.74 12.54 9.24
N GLU A 96 41.88 13.43 8.75
CA GLU A 96 41.58 13.57 7.32
C GLU A 96 42.80 13.98 6.48
N GLU A 97 43.78 14.68 7.07
CA GLU A 97 44.96 15.16 6.35
C GLU A 97 46.00 14.07 6.12
N THR A 98 46.15 13.15 7.08
CA THR A 98 47.16 12.08 7.02
C THR A 98 46.57 10.73 6.61
N GLY A 99 45.24 10.56 6.68
CA GLY A 99 44.56 9.30 6.42
C GLY A 99 44.89 8.19 7.43
N VAL A 100 45.49 8.56 8.58
CA VAL A 100 45.90 7.63 9.64
C VAL A 100 44.92 7.72 10.80
N GLU A 101 44.47 6.58 11.29
CA GLU A 101 43.69 6.48 12.53
C GLU A 101 44.62 6.55 13.73
N GLU A 102 44.47 7.59 14.54
CA GLU A 102 45.24 7.74 15.78
C GLU A 102 44.38 7.36 16.99
N PRO A 103 44.93 6.59 17.95
CA PRO A 103 44.23 6.27 19.18
C PRO A 103 44.08 7.54 20.03
N SER A 104 42.84 7.96 20.21
CA SER A 104 42.45 9.09 21.04
C SER A 104 41.86 8.61 22.37
N ILE A 105 42.26 9.26 23.46
CA ILE A 105 41.71 8.98 24.79
C ILE A 105 40.80 10.14 25.17
N THR A 106 39.49 9.94 25.02
CA THR A 106 38.49 10.93 25.41
C THR A 106 38.03 10.68 26.83
N LYS A 107 38.18 11.70 27.69
CA LYS A 107 37.78 11.64 29.10
C LYS A 107 36.40 12.26 29.25
N ILE A 108 35.41 11.44 29.59
CA ILE A 108 34.03 11.85 29.79
C ILE A 108 33.76 11.99 31.27
N TYR A 109 33.10 13.08 31.66
CA TYR A 109 32.79 13.37 33.05
C TYR A 109 31.28 13.38 33.25
N TYR A 110 30.84 12.78 34.35
CA TYR A 110 29.44 12.72 34.74
C TYR A 110 29.28 13.16 36.19
N HIS A 111 28.22 13.89 36.52
CA HIS A 111 27.79 13.97 37.92
C HIS A 111 27.52 12.56 38.44
N LYS A 112 27.73 12.35 39.74
CA LYS A 112 27.48 11.05 40.38
C LYS A 112 26.08 10.51 40.07
N TRP A 113 25.05 11.34 40.14
CA TRP A 113 23.67 10.95 39.84
C TRP A 113 23.44 10.64 38.34
N CYS A 114 24.09 11.38 37.43
CA CYS A 114 23.99 11.13 35.99
C CYS A 114 24.60 9.77 35.62
N SER A 115 25.72 9.41 36.24
CA SER A 115 26.36 8.09 36.06
C SER A 115 25.42 6.97 36.50
N GLN A 116 24.82 7.09 37.68
CA GLN A 116 23.85 6.12 38.18
C GLN A 116 22.63 5.98 37.27
N LEU A 117 22.14 7.10 36.74
CA LEU A 117 21.02 7.08 35.80
C LEU A 117 21.39 6.41 34.46
N LYS A 118 22.61 6.62 33.99
CA LYS A 118 23.14 5.97 32.79
C LYS A 118 23.23 4.45 32.99
N GLU A 119 23.86 4.00 34.07
CA GLU A 119 23.95 2.59 34.44
C GLU A 119 22.55 1.97 34.59
N TRP A 120 21.62 2.67 35.25
CA TRP A 120 20.24 2.21 35.39
C TRP A 120 19.56 2.07 34.03
N LYS A 121 19.75 3.04 33.12
CA LYS A 121 19.23 2.96 31.76
C LYS A 121 19.81 1.79 30.99
N GLU A 122 21.11 1.55 31.05
CA GLU A 122 21.76 0.42 30.34
C GLU A 122 21.22 -0.93 30.84
N VAL A 123 21.09 -1.11 32.16
CA VAL A 123 20.53 -2.33 32.75
C VAL A 123 19.06 -2.53 32.35
N HIS A 124 18.27 -1.46 32.29
CA HIS A 124 16.84 -1.54 31.97
C HIS A 124 16.55 -1.44 30.46
N GLN A 125 17.54 -1.11 29.65
CA GLN A 125 17.39 -0.93 28.20
C GLN A 125 17.00 -2.25 27.54
N GLU A 126 17.57 -3.37 27.98
CA GLU A 126 17.25 -4.68 27.43
C GLU A 126 15.79 -5.09 27.71
N GLY A 127 15.33 -4.88 28.95
CA GLY A 127 13.95 -5.16 29.35
C GLY A 127 12.95 -4.26 28.61
N TRP A 128 13.23 -2.96 28.55
CA TRP A 128 12.42 -2.00 27.79
C TRP A 128 12.38 -2.35 26.31
N LYS A 129 13.54 -2.62 25.69
CA LYS A 129 13.64 -2.99 24.28
C LYS A 129 12.82 -4.24 23.99
N LYS A 130 12.90 -5.27 24.83
CA LYS A 130 12.10 -6.49 24.67
C LYS A 130 10.60 -6.22 24.73
N VAL A 131 10.15 -5.35 25.64
CA VAL A 131 8.73 -4.95 25.73
C VAL A 131 8.30 -4.16 24.49
N MET A 132 9.12 -3.21 24.05
CA MET A 132 8.84 -2.42 22.85
C MET A 132 8.82 -3.28 21.58
N ASP A 133 9.78 -4.18 21.42
CA ASP A 133 9.84 -5.14 20.30
C ASP A 133 8.60 -6.05 20.32
N GLY A 134 8.17 -6.49 21.51
CA GLY A 134 6.93 -7.25 21.69
C GLY A 134 5.68 -6.47 21.29
N LEU A 135 5.57 -5.21 21.70
CA LEU A 135 4.46 -4.32 21.34
C LEU A 135 4.43 -4.06 19.83
N ILE A 136 5.56 -3.72 19.23
CA ILE A 136 5.68 -3.53 17.77
C ILE A 136 5.30 -4.82 17.04
N GLY A 137 5.76 -5.98 17.53
CA GLY A 137 5.38 -7.28 16.99
C GLY A 137 3.87 -7.54 17.06
N HIS A 138 3.23 -7.18 18.17
CA HIS A 138 1.79 -7.32 18.36
C HIS A 138 0.99 -6.45 17.37
N PHE A 139 1.34 -5.18 17.21
CA PHE A 139 0.66 -4.30 16.25
C PHE A 139 0.82 -4.78 14.81
N ARG A 140 2.03 -5.20 14.43
CA ARG A 140 2.27 -5.81 13.11
C ARG A 140 1.42 -7.07 12.90
N ALA A 141 1.29 -7.92 13.91
CA ALA A 141 0.46 -9.12 13.82
C ALA A 141 -1.03 -8.79 13.61
N ILE A 142 -1.53 -7.72 14.23
CA ILE A 142 -2.90 -7.22 14.02
C ILE A 142 -3.08 -6.74 12.57
N GLU A 143 -2.15 -5.92 12.07
CA GLU A 143 -2.19 -5.41 10.69
C GLU A 143 -2.19 -6.56 9.66
N PHE A 144 -1.31 -7.55 9.84
CA PHE A 144 -1.28 -8.73 8.98
C PHE A 144 -2.56 -9.57 9.07
N ALA A 145 -3.14 -9.72 10.25
CA ALA A 145 -4.40 -10.44 10.42
C ALA A 145 -5.54 -9.72 9.69
N GLU A 146 -5.59 -8.39 9.78
CA GLU A 146 -6.59 -7.59 9.08
C GLU A 146 -6.40 -7.64 7.56
N GLN A 147 -5.17 -7.55 7.07
CA GLN A 147 -4.88 -7.68 5.65
C GLN A 147 -5.35 -9.03 5.09
N ARG A 148 -5.04 -10.14 5.76
CA ARG A 148 -5.51 -11.47 5.34
C ARG A 148 -7.03 -11.59 5.35
N ARG A 149 -7.71 -10.92 6.29
CA ARG A 149 -9.17 -10.87 6.32
C ARG A 149 -9.73 -10.15 5.09
N ARG A 150 -9.18 -8.98 4.74
CA ARG A 150 -9.59 -8.21 3.54
C ARG A 150 -9.37 -9.00 2.25
N GLU A 151 -8.22 -9.65 2.11
CA GLU A 151 -7.91 -10.50 0.95
C GLU A 151 -8.83 -11.73 0.86
N ALA A 152 -9.22 -12.31 1.99
CA ALA A 152 -10.17 -13.43 2.02
C ALA A 152 -11.58 -12.98 1.63
N GLU A 153 -12.02 -11.82 2.12
CA GLU A 153 -13.32 -11.23 1.78
C GLU A 153 -13.40 -10.86 0.29
N GLU A 154 -12.34 -10.26 -0.25
CA GLU A 154 -12.27 -9.93 -1.67
C GLU A 154 -12.34 -11.18 -2.55
N ARG A 155 -11.59 -12.24 -2.20
CA ARG A 155 -11.67 -13.52 -2.90
C ARG A 155 -13.07 -14.13 -2.84
N ALA A 156 -13.72 -14.09 -1.67
CA ALA A 156 -15.09 -14.58 -1.52
C ALA A 156 -16.07 -13.77 -2.37
N ARG A 157 -15.89 -12.44 -2.45
CA ARG A 157 -16.71 -11.57 -3.29
C ARG A 157 -16.52 -11.87 -4.79
N GLN A 158 -15.27 -12.03 -5.23
CA GLN A 158 -14.97 -12.39 -6.62
C GLN A 158 -15.54 -13.75 -6.99
N GLU A 159 -15.45 -14.74 -6.09
CA GLU A 159 -16.03 -16.06 -6.31
C GLU A 159 -17.57 -16.01 -6.36
N ALA A 160 -18.21 -15.21 -5.50
CA ALA A 160 -19.65 -15.01 -5.53
C ALA A 160 -20.12 -14.38 -6.86
N ILE A 161 -19.39 -13.38 -7.36
CA ILE A 161 -19.67 -12.76 -8.68
C ILE A 161 -19.53 -13.81 -9.78
N ARG A 162 -18.43 -14.58 -9.78
CA ARG A 162 -18.20 -15.62 -10.80
C ARG A 162 -19.31 -16.66 -10.80
N ARG A 163 -19.73 -17.14 -9.63
CA ARG A 163 -20.86 -18.09 -9.50
C ARG A 163 -22.17 -17.49 -9.99
N ALA A 164 -22.44 -16.20 -9.71
CA ALA A 164 -23.64 -15.53 -10.20
C ALA A 164 -23.63 -15.40 -11.73
N ASP A 165 -22.49 -15.08 -12.33
CA ASP A 165 -22.32 -15.02 -13.79
C ASP A 165 -22.44 -16.39 -14.46
N GLU A 166 -21.89 -17.45 -13.86
CA GLU A 166 -22.07 -18.84 -14.30
C GLU A 166 -23.54 -19.25 -14.24
N ALA A 167 -24.23 -18.97 -13.14
CA ALA A 167 -25.66 -19.25 -13.00
C ALA A 167 -26.51 -18.48 -14.02
N ARG A 168 -26.18 -17.20 -14.29
CA ARG A 168 -26.86 -16.39 -15.32
C ARG A 168 -26.69 -17.01 -16.71
N ARG A 169 -25.47 -17.42 -17.06
CA ARG A 169 -25.18 -18.05 -18.36
C ARG A 169 -25.92 -19.39 -18.51
N ALA A 170 -25.90 -20.23 -17.48
CA ALA A 170 -26.63 -21.49 -17.49
C ALA A 170 -28.15 -21.29 -17.63
N ALA A 171 -28.71 -20.27 -16.96
CA ALA A 171 -30.12 -19.92 -17.09
C ALA A 171 -30.47 -19.41 -18.50
N GLU A 172 -29.59 -18.62 -19.11
CA GLU A 172 -29.78 -18.14 -20.49
C GLU A 172 -29.72 -19.29 -21.49
N GLU A 173 -28.76 -20.20 -21.34
CA GLU A 173 -28.63 -21.40 -22.19
C GLU A 173 -29.86 -22.29 -22.09
N LYS A 174 -30.37 -22.55 -20.88
CA LYS A 174 -31.61 -23.29 -20.67
C LYS A 174 -32.80 -22.62 -21.37
N ARG A 175 -32.91 -21.29 -21.28
CA ARG A 175 -33.97 -20.54 -21.97
C ARG A 175 -33.87 -20.67 -23.49
N ARG A 176 -32.67 -20.69 -24.05
CA ARG A 176 -32.45 -20.91 -25.50
C ARG A 176 -32.88 -22.32 -25.91
N GLN A 177 -32.53 -23.33 -25.12
CA GLN A 177 -32.94 -24.72 -25.36
C GLN A 177 -34.47 -24.86 -25.32
N GLU A 178 -35.13 -24.32 -24.29
CA GLU A 178 -36.61 -24.33 -24.19
C GLU A 178 -37.28 -23.61 -25.36
N GLU A 179 -36.67 -22.53 -25.86
CA GLU A 179 -37.17 -21.82 -27.04
C GLU A 179 -37.00 -22.63 -28.33
N GLU A 180 -35.86 -23.29 -28.51
CA GLU A 180 -35.62 -24.17 -29.65
C GLU A 180 -36.57 -25.37 -29.65
N GLU A 181 -36.75 -26.04 -28.51
CA GLU A 181 -37.73 -27.12 -28.34
C GLU A 181 -39.14 -26.65 -28.69
N ARG A 182 -39.53 -25.45 -28.28
CA ARG A 182 -40.83 -24.86 -28.63
C ARG A 182 -40.96 -24.64 -30.14
N ARG A 183 -39.91 -24.18 -30.82
CA ARG A 183 -39.92 -24.00 -32.28
C ARG A 183 -40.05 -25.33 -33.01
N VAL A 184 -39.33 -26.37 -32.57
CA VAL A 184 -39.42 -27.73 -33.14
C VAL A 184 -40.83 -28.30 -32.96
N LEU A 185 -41.41 -28.19 -31.77
CA LEU A 185 -42.79 -28.62 -31.51
C LEU A 185 -43.82 -27.88 -32.37
N GLU A 186 -43.63 -26.59 -32.59
CA GLU A 186 -44.51 -25.79 -33.45
C GLU A 186 -44.40 -26.21 -34.92
N GLU A 187 -43.19 -26.45 -35.41
CA GLU A 187 -42.93 -26.95 -36.77
C GLU A 187 -43.57 -28.33 -36.98
N GLU A 188 -43.42 -29.24 -36.02
CA GLU A 188 -44.04 -30.57 -36.06
C GLU A 188 -45.58 -30.47 -36.11
N ARG A 189 -46.16 -29.55 -35.31
CA ARG A 189 -47.60 -29.30 -35.32
C ARG A 189 -48.09 -28.81 -36.68
N LEU A 190 -47.38 -27.87 -37.30
CA LEU A 190 -47.71 -27.34 -38.63
C LEU A 190 -47.59 -28.43 -39.71
N ALA A 191 -46.54 -29.25 -39.66
CA ALA A 191 -46.36 -30.37 -40.58
C ALA A 191 -47.49 -31.41 -40.44
N ALA A 192 -47.93 -31.69 -39.21
CA ALA A 192 -49.06 -32.58 -38.94
C ALA A 192 -50.38 -32.01 -39.50
N GLU A 193 -50.63 -30.71 -39.34
CA GLU A 193 -51.80 -30.03 -39.90
C GLU A 193 -51.80 -30.07 -41.44
N GLU A 194 -50.65 -29.81 -42.08
CA GLU A 194 -50.51 -29.89 -43.53
C GLU A 194 -50.76 -31.32 -44.05
N ALA A 195 -50.21 -32.33 -43.37
CA ALA A 195 -50.45 -33.73 -43.69
C ALA A 195 -51.93 -34.10 -43.55
N GLN A 196 -52.62 -33.59 -42.51
CA GLN A 196 -54.05 -33.78 -42.33
C GLN A 196 -54.85 -33.09 -43.45
N ARG A 197 -54.48 -31.86 -43.83
CA ARG A 197 -55.11 -31.12 -44.95
C ARG A 197 -54.94 -31.85 -46.28
N LYS A 198 -53.75 -32.39 -46.57
CA LYS A 198 -53.49 -33.23 -47.75
C LYS A 198 -54.36 -34.50 -47.75
N LYS A 199 -54.48 -35.19 -46.61
CA LYS A 199 -55.37 -36.35 -46.46
C LYS A 199 -56.82 -35.97 -46.74
N GLN A 200 -57.34 -34.89 -46.14
CA GLN A 200 -58.70 -34.42 -46.38
C GLN A 200 -58.94 -34.02 -47.84
N ALA A 201 -58.00 -33.31 -48.47
CA ALA A 201 -58.09 -32.94 -49.89
C ALA A 201 -58.14 -34.18 -50.80
N SER A 202 -57.27 -35.17 -50.57
CA SER A 202 -57.26 -36.43 -51.33
C SER A 202 -58.56 -37.23 -51.14
N ALA A 203 -59.14 -37.23 -49.93
CA ALA A 203 -60.43 -37.85 -49.65
C ALA A 203 -61.57 -37.15 -50.40
N ARG A 204 -61.62 -35.81 -50.37
CA ARG A 204 -62.58 -35.00 -51.15
C ARG A 204 -62.46 -35.27 -52.65
N TYR A 205 -61.24 -35.35 -53.18
CA TYR A 205 -61.00 -35.68 -54.58
C TYR A 205 -61.54 -37.09 -54.94
N LYS A 206 -61.30 -38.10 -54.09
CA LYS A 206 -61.84 -39.46 -54.28
C LYS A 206 -63.37 -39.48 -54.26
N VAL A 207 -64.01 -38.74 -53.35
CA VAL A 207 -65.48 -38.61 -53.29
C VAL A 207 -66.01 -37.89 -54.54
N GLY A 208 -65.38 -36.80 -54.97
CA GLY A 208 -65.74 -36.08 -56.20
C GLY A 208 -65.62 -36.95 -57.46
N LYS A 209 -64.57 -37.78 -57.57
CA LYS A 209 -64.40 -38.75 -58.66
C LYS A 209 -65.47 -39.85 -58.65
N LYS A 210 -65.87 -40.34 -57.47
CA LYS A 210 -66.97 -41.33 -57.35
C LYS A 210 -68.32 -40.71 -57.72
N LEU A 211 -68.60 -39.48 -57.29
CA LEU A 211 -69.83 -38.75 -57.64
C LEU A 211 -69.91 -38.43 -59.14
N SER A 212 -68.79 -38.05 -59.78
CA SER A 212 -68.75 -37.80 -61.22
C SER A 212 -68.87 -39.08 -62.04
N ALA A 213 -68.27 -40.19 -61.59
CA ALA A 213 -68.46 -41.52 -62.18
C ALA A 213 -69.91 -42.02 -62.03
N PHE A 214 -70.53 -41.82 -60.86
CA PHE A 214 -71.95 -42.13 -60.63
C PHE A 214 -72.86 -41.29 -61.54
N LYS A 215 -72.61 -39.98 -61.66
CA LYS A 215 -73.35 -39.11 -62.59
C LYS A 215 -73.20 -39.56 -64.04
N LYS A 216 -71.98 -39.92 -64.49
CA LYS A 216 -71.76 -40.45 -65.85
C LYS A 216 -72.43 -41.81 -66.07
N ALA A 217 -72.54 -42.66 -65.05
CA ALA A 217 -73.26 -43.93 -65.13
C ALA A 217 -74.78 -43.75 -65.20
N VAL A 218 -75.33 -42.69 -64.59
CA VAL A 218 -76.77 -42.36 -64.63
C VAL A 218 -77.16 -41.67 -65.95
N THR A 219 -76.23 -41.00 -66.64
CA THR A 219 -76.52 -40.21 -67.85
C THR A 219 -75.96 -40.77 -69.16
N SER A 220 -75.37 -41.97 -69.17
CA SER A 220 -74.84 -42.57 -70.41
C SER A 220 -75.82 -43.59 -71.03
N PRO A 221 -76.46 -43.25 -72.17
CA PRO A 221 -77.05 -44.24 -73.07
C PRO A 221 -75.97 -44.90 -73.93
N CYS A 222 -76.08 -46.23 -74.11
CA CYS A 222 -75.30 -47.05 -75.04
C CYS A 222 -75.17 -46.39 -76.43
N LYS A 223 -73.97 -45.99 -76.86
CA LYS A 223 -73.61 -45.89 -78.29
C LYS A 223 -72.14 -46.21 -78.55
N SER A 224 -71.97 -46.99 -79.62
CA SER A 224 -70.76 -47.60 -80.19
C SER A 224 -69.91 -46.64 -81.06
N LYS A 225 -68.62 -47.02 -81.23
CA LYS A 225 -67.73 -46.81 -82.41
C LYS A 225 -67.37 -45.36 -82.81
N LYS A 226 -66.07 -45.00 -82.85
CA LYS A 226 -65.10 -45.11 -83.98
C LYS A 226 -63.78 -44.38 -83.64
N ALA A 227 -62.73 -44.78 -84.34
CA ALA A 227 -61.32 -44.34 -84.27
C ALA A 227 -61.09 -42.90 -84.77
N VAL A 228 -59.90 -42.34 -84.49
CA VAL A 228 -58.85 -41.90 -85.44
C VAL A 228 -57.67 -41.26 -84.67
N ASP A 229 -56.46 -41.53 -85.18
CA ASP A 229 -55.13 -41.00 -84.86
C ASP A 229 -55.02 -39.48 -84.69
N GLU A 230 -54.04 -38.99 -83.89
CA GLU A 230 -52.94 -38.16 -84.42
C GLU A 230 -51.80 -37.89 -83.42
N LYS A 231 -50.58 -37.93 -83.99
CA LYS A 231 -49.26 -37.56 -83.46
C LYS A 231 -49.18 -36.10 -83.00
N ALA A 232 -48.39 -35.82 -81.95
CA ALA A 232 -47.47 -34.68 -81.93
C ALA A 232 -46.41 -34.86 -80.83
N THR A 233 -45.16 -34.97 -81.28
CA THR A 233 -43.90 -34.86 -80.55
C THR A 233 -43.66 -33.40 -80.11
N GLY A 234 -43.03 -33.19 -78.96
CA GLY A 234 -42.55 -31.87 -78.52
C GLY A 234 -41.55 -32.04 -77.37
N GLU A 235 -40.32 -31.64 -77.66
CA GLU A 235 -39.06 -31.80 -76.92
C GLU A 235 -38.83 -30.61 -75.96
N GLU A 236 -37.65 -30.59 -75.30
CA GLU A 236 -37.02 -29.53 -74.49
C GLU A 236 -37.37 -29.43 -72.99
N GLN A 237 -36.48 -29.07 -72.04
CA GLN A 237 -35.02 -29.13 -71.82
C GLN A 237 -34.81 -28.57 -70.37
N TYR A 238 -33.91 -29.15 -69.57
CA TYR A 238 -33.41 -28.67 -68.24
C TYR A 238 -32.51 -27.39 -68.41
N PRO A 239 -31.97 -26.66 -67.38
CA PRO A 239 -31.70 -27.03 -65.97
C PRO A 239 -31.83 -25.91 -64.86
N ASP A 240 -31.49 -26.32 -63.62
CA ASP A 240 -30.87 -25.65 -62.44
C ASP A 240 -30.92 -24.13 -62.22
N TYR A 241 -31.08 -23.72 -60.95
CA TYR A 241 -30.13 -22.82 -60.26
C TYR A 241 -30.18 -23.00 -58.72
N GLU A 242 -29.01 -23.33 -58.16
CA GLU A 242 -28.60 -23.05 -56.77
C GLU A 242 -28.30 -21.55 -56.61
N TYR A 243 -28.69 -20.96 -55.47
CA TYR A 243 -27.87 -20.06 -54.64
C TYR A 243 -28.53 -19.82 -53.28
#